data_AF-A0AAE0ATE4-F1
#
_entry.id   AF-A0AAE0ATE4-F1
#
_cell.length_a   1.000
_cell.length_b   1.000
_cell.length_c   1.000
_cell.angle_alpha   90.00
_cell.angle_beta   90.00
_cell.angle_gamma   90.00
#
_symmetry.space_group_name_H-M   'P 1'
#
loop_
_entity.id
_entity.type
_entity.pdbx_description
1 polymer ?
#
loop_
_entity_poly.entity_id
_entity_poly.type
_entity_poly.pdbx_seq_one_letter_code
_entity_poly.pdbx_strand_id
1 'polypeptide(L)'
;MKKKLPWLKYDMKKAEYIEVKELEKDAKKKLNEAASTLNDLSKPIEAKKKEKTLLDAKCKRFLSLMNDNGKRRMEFLDKANQAGVQVQGKYKEMEDLRRQEQSRQQRILKAREDLAAAESDLLNLPAYEPPKSELERLVAQILELRAHANQKRSQKSEKEKLLTQNKLTLRQCMDRLKDMENKNNKLLHALKNSGAEGIFQAYQWLQQHRHELNKEVYGPVLLEVNVSNRAHANYLEGHVPYYIWKSFITQDAGDRDFLVKNLKSFDVPVLNFVSNDSRQKEPFQISEEMRALGITARLDQVFDAPSAVKEVMASQFGLEHSYIGSKETDQKADQVSKLGILDFWTPENHYRWSVSRYGGHVSASVESVNQSRLLLCSTDVGEIDRLRSRKQELEVIDC
;
A
#
# COMPACT_ATOMS: atom_id res chain seq x y z
N MET A 1 48.04 -112.04 158.94
CA MET A 1 48.24 -110.93 157.99
C MET A 1 47.22 -110.93 156.83
N LYS A 2 45.92 -110.74 157.09
CA LYS A 2 44.85 -110.63 156.04
C LYS A 2 44.15 -109.26 155.99
N LYS A 3 44.50 -108.29 156.86
CA LYS A 3 43.81 -106.98 156.99
C LYS A 3 44.49 -105.77 156.31
N LYS A 4 45.67 -105.91 155.68
CA LYS A 4 46.44 -104.80 155.07
C LYS A 4 46.32 -104.66 153.52
N LEU A 5 45.80 -105.66 152.80
CA LEU A 5 45.74 -105.67 151.32
C LEU A 5 44.72 -104.67 150.69
N PRO A 6 43.52 -104.45 151.26
CA PRO A 6 42.54 -103.51 150.69
C PRO A 6 43.00 -102.04 150.74
N TRP A 7 43.75 -101.68 151.78
CA TRP A 7 44.29 -100.32 151.96
C TRP A 7 45.28 -99.96 150.84
N LEU A 8 46.12 -100.92 150.41
CA LEU A 8 47.09 -100.70 149.33
C LEU A 8 46.40 -100.49 147.97
N LYS A 9 45.35 -101.25 147.65
CA LYS A 9 44.56 -101.07 146.41
C LYS A 9 43.86 -99.71 146.38
N TYR A 10 43.38 -99.24 147.53
CA TYR A 10 42.79 -97.92 147.67
C TYR A 10 43.85 -96.83 147.43
N ASP A 11 45.03 -96.94 148.03
CA ASP A 11 46.11 -95.97 147.86
C ASP A 11 46.59 -95.90 146.40
N MET A 12 46.70 -97.04 145.70
CA MET A 12 47.03 -97.07 144.27
C MET A 12 45.97 -96.39 143.39
N LYS A 13 44.68 -96.71 143.57
CA LYS A 13 43.60 -96.09 142.79
C LYS A 13 43.41 -94.62 143.11
N LYS A 14 43.68 -94.22 144.36
CA LYS A 14 43.71 -92.83 144.77
C LYS A 14 44.83 -92.07 144.09
N ALA A 15 46.01 -92.67 143.94
CA ALA A 15 47.13 -92.08 143.19
C ALA A 15 46.78 -91.89 141.70
N GLU A 16 46.27 -92.92 141.02
CA GLU A 16 45.82 -92.82 139.62
C GLU A 16 44.73 -91.76 139.43
N TYR A 17 43.75 -91.69 140.34
CA TYR A 17 42.70 -90.67 140.30
C TYR A 17 43.26 -89.26 140.45
N ILE A 18 44.20 -89.07 141.39
CA ILE A 18 44.87 -87.78 141.58
C ILE A 18 45.62 -87.40 140.30
N GLU A 19 46.33 -88.34 139.68
CA GLU A 19 47.12 -88.12 138.46
C GLU A 19 46.24 -87.74 137.26
N VAL A 20 45.17 -88.49 136.99
CA VAL A 20 44.21 -88.18 135.90
C VAL A 20 43.48 -86.86 136.16
N LYS A 21 43.13 -86.57 137.42
CA LYS A 21 42.48 -85.30 137.81
C LYS A 21 43.41 -84.11 137.60
N GLU A 22 44.70 -84.27 137.85
CA GLU A 22 45.69 -83.23 137.55
C GLU A 22 45.89 -83.07 136.03
N LEU A 23 45.89 -84.15 135.23
CA LEU A 23 45.91 -84.07 133.76
C LEU A 23 44.67 -83.39 133.17
N GLU A 24 43.47 -83.67 133.69
CA GLU A 24 42.23 -83.01 133.28
C GLU A 24 42.28 -81.51 133.60
N LYS A 25 42.74 -81.14 134.80
CA LYS A 25 42.96 -79.74 135.16
C LYS A 25 43.95 -79.07 134.22
N ASP A 26 45.05 -79.74 133.87
CA ASP A 26 46.08 -79.18 133.00
C ASP A 26 45.59 -79.01 131.55
N ALA A 27 44.84 -79.98 131.02
CA ALA A 27 44.21 -79.86 129.70
C ALA A 27 43.14 -78.76 129.66
N LYS A 28 42.34 -78.63 130.73
CA LYS A 28 41.34 -77.56 130.86
C LYS A 28 41.97 -76.18 130.98
N LYS A 29 43.13 -76.07 131.64
CA LYS A 29 43.95 -74.84 131.62
C LYS A 29 44.43 -74.53 130.21
N LYS A 30 45.03 -75.49 129.49
CA LYS A 30 45.51 -75.30 128.11
C LYS A 30 44.40 -74.90 127.14
N LEU A 31 43.20 -75.49 127.26
CA LEU A 31 42.05 -75.12 126.43
C LEU A 31 41.53 -73.72 126.76
N ASN A 32 41.47 -73.35 128.04
CA ASN A 32 41.11 -71.99 128.45
C ASN A 32 42.17 -70.96 128.01
N GLU A 33 43.45 -71.30 128.05
CA GLU A 33 44.56 -70.48 127.55
C GLU A 33 44.48 -70.32 126.02
N ALA A 34 44.21 -71.39 125.27
CA ALA A 34 44.01 -71.34 123.82
C ALA A 34 42.74 -70.54 123.43
N ALA A 35 41.65 -70.69 124.17
CA ALA A 35 40.42 -69.92 123.96
C ALA A 35 40.62 -68.44 124.31
N SER A 36 41.38 -68.14 125.38
CA SER A 36 41.75 -66.78 125.75
C SER A 36 42.60 -66.16 124.64
N THR A 37 43.67 -66.81 124.21
CA THR A 37 44.56 -66.31 123.14
C THR A 37 43.85 -66.13 121.81
N LEU A 38 42.95 -67.06 121.42
CA LEU A 38 42.14 -66.91 120.20
C LEU A 38 41.19 -65.71 120.29
N ASN A 39 40.56 -65.50 121.44
CA ASN A 39 39.66 -64.35 121.66
C ASN A 39 40.46 -63.03 121.74
N ASP A 40 41.66 -63.07 122.31
CA ASP A 40 42.58 -61.92 122.35
C ASP A 40 43.09 -61.55 120.96
N LEU A 41 43.26 -62.51 120.05
CA LEU A 41 43.65 -62.29 118.65
C LEU A 41 42.46 -61.98 117.71
N SER A 42 41.26 -62.50 117.96
CA SER A 42 40.09 -62.25 117.10
C SER A 42 39.54 -60.83 117.25
N LYS A 43 39.55 -60.28 118.47
CA LYS A 43 39.14 -58.89 118.77
C LYS A 43 39.84 -57.83 117.90
N PRO A 44 41.18 -57.78 117.78
CA PRO A 44 41.85 -56.80 116.93
C PRO A 44 41.56 -57.02 115.44
N ILE A 45 41.39 -58.27 114.98
CA ILE A 45 41.04 -58.57 113.59
C ILE A 45 39.63 -58.07 113.25
N GLU A 46 38.65 -58.30 114.11
CA GLU A 46 37.29 -57.78 113.92
C GLU A 46 37.24 -56.26 113.97
N ALA A 47 38.00 -55.64 114.90
CA ALA A 47 38.15 -54.19 114.95
C ALA A 47 38.73 -53.64 113.64
N LYS A 48 39.78 -54.27 113.09
CA LYS A 48 40.38 -53.88 111.80
C LYS A 48 39.45 -54.13 110.61
N LYS A 49 38.64 -55.19 110.62
CA LYS A 49 37.60 -55.42 109.59
C LYS A 49 36.54 -54.31 109.60
N LYS A 50 36.06 -53.92 110.79
CA LYS A 50 35.12 -52.79 110.93
C LYS A 50 35.77 -51.47 110.51
N GLU A 51 37.03 -51.25 110.83
CA GLU A 51 37.79 -50.07 110.36
C GLU A 51 37.92 -50.05 108.84
N LYS A 52 38.23 -51.19 108.20
CA LYS A 52 38.29 -51.32 106.74
C LYS A 52 36.96 -50.99 106.08
N THR A 53 35.83 -51.51 106.57
CA THR A 53 34.52 -51.21 105.97
C THR A 53 34.13 -49.73 106.12
N LEU A 54 34.50 -49.09 107.24
CA LEU A 54 34.35 -47.65 107.43
C LEU A 54 35.22 -46.84 106.46
N LEU A 55 36.48 -47.24 106.26
CA LEU A 55 37.39 -46.61 105.31
C LEU A 55 36.91 -46.79 103.87
N ASP A 56 36.49 -47.99 103.46
CA ASP A 56 35.94 -48.26 102.13
C ASP A 56 34.69 -47.41 101.85
N ALA A 57 33.80 -47.27 102.85
CA ALA A 57 32.63 -46.40 102.75
C ALA A 57 33.03 -44.92 102.59
N LYS A 58 34.04 -44.45 103.34
CA LYS A 58 34.59 -43.09 103.19
C LYS A 58 35.22 -42.90 101.80
N CYS A 59 36.04 -43.84 101.33
CA CYS A 59 36.66 -43.79 100.00
C CYS A 59 35.60 -43.74 98.88
N LYS A 60 34.54 -44.55 98.97
CA LYS A 60 33.43 -44.51 98.00
C LYS A 60 32.72 -43.15 98.00
N ARG A 61 32.47 -42.55 99.17
CA ARG A 61 31.88 -41.21 99.29
C ARG A 61 32.81 -40.14 98.70
N PHE A 62 34.12 -40.22 98.96
CA PHE A 62 35.07 -39.27 98.37
C PHE A 62 35.16 -39.41 96.86
N LEU A 63 35.14 -40.63 96.32
CA LEU A 63 35.13 -40.87 94.87
C LEU A 63 33.87 -40.31 94.20
N SER A 64 32.69 -40.49 94.80
CA SER A 64 31.45 -39.91 94.24
C SER A 64 31.51 -38.38 94.26
N LEU A 65 31.95 -37.78 95.37
CA LEU A 65 32.13 -36.32 95.47
C LEU A 65 33.15 -35.78 94.45
N MET A 66 34.26 -36.50 94.23
CA MET A 66 35.27 -36.14 93.25
C MET A 66 34.71 -36.20 91.83
N ASN A 67 33.91 -37.23 91.51
CA ASN A 67 33.26 -37.37 90.22
C ASN A 67 32.21 -36.26 89.98
N ASP A 68 31.39 -35.96 90.97
CA ASP A 68 30.38 -34.89 90.88
C ASP A 68 31.03 -33.51 90.72
N ASN A 69 32.11 -33.25 91.46
CA ASN A 69 32.91 -32.03 91.26
C ASN A 69 33.57 -31.99 89.88
N GLY A 70 34.06 -33.12 89.38
CA GLY A 70 34.60 -33.24 88.03
C GLY A 70 33.57 -32.86 86.97
N LYS A 71 32.35 -33.39 87.08
CA LYS A 71 31.22 -33.03 86.19
C LYS A 71 30.87 -31.55 86.28
N ARG A 72 30.71 -31.00 87.48
CA ARG A 72 30.43 -29.57 87.68
C ARG A 72 31.51 -28.69 87.08
N ARG A 73 32.79 -29.05 87.25
CA ARG A 73 33.91 -28.31 86.65
C ARG A 73 33.83 -28.33 85.13
N MET A 74 33.50 -29.46 84.52
CA MET A 74 33.32 -29.56 83.08
C MET A 74 32.17 -28.67 82.59
N GLU A 75 31.01 -28.72 83.26
CA GLU A 75 29.86 -27.86 82.93
C GLU A 75 30.20 -26.37 83.04
N PHE A 76 30.96 -25.96 84.07
CA PHE A 76 31.42 -24.58 84.20
C PHE A 76 32.40 -24.18 83.10
N LEU A 77 33.31 -25.09 82.71
CA LEU A 77 34.25 -24.85 81.62
C LEU A 77 33.51 -24.69 80.29
N ASP A 78 32.51 -25.53 80.01
CA ASP A 78 31.70 -25.43 78.80
C ASP A 78 30.90 -24.12 78.77
N LYS A 79 30.30 -23.72 79.89
CA LYS A 79 29.62 -22.42 80.00
C LYS A 79 30.58 -21.24 79.81
N ALA A 80 31.79 -21.32 80.38
CA ALA A 80 32.81 -20.29 80.21
C ALA A 80 33.28 -20.20 78.75
N ASN A 81 33.47 -21.33 78.08
CA ASN A 81 33.82 -21.39 76.66
C ASN A 81 32.69 -20.80 75.79
N GLN A 82 31.43 -21.18 76.05
CA GLN A 82 30.27 -20.63 75.35
C GLN A 82 30.16 -19.12 75.55
N ALA A 83 30.32 -18.63 76.78
CA ALA A 83 30.34 -17.20 77.06
C ALA A 83 31.50 -16.50 76.35
N GLY A 84 32.70 -17.10 76.32
CA GLY A 84 33.86 -16.57 75.60
C GLY A 84 33.59 -16.42 74.10
N VAL A 85 32.98 -17.43 73.47
CA VAL A 85 32.57 -17.38 72.06
C VAL A 85 31.52 -16.29 71.82
N GLN A 86 30.52 -16.17 72.70
CA GLN A 86 29.49 -15.13 72.60
C GLN A 86 30.09 -13.73 72.72
N VAL A 87 30.99 -13.52 73.69
CA VAL A 87 31.68 -12.24 73.88
C VAL A 87 32.50 -11.90 72.63
N GLN A 88 33.27 -12.85 72.10
CA GLN A 88 34.04 -12.63 70.88
C GLN A 88 33.14 -12.32 69.67
N GLY A 89 31.99 -13.00 69.56
CA GLY A 89 30.97 -12.71 68.55
C GLY A 89 30.42 -11.28 68.68
N LYS A 90 30.08 -10.85 69.89
CA LYS A 90 29.58 -9.49 70.15
C LYS A 90 30.62 -8.41 69.90
N TYR A 91 31.90 -8.65 70.18
CA TYR A 91 32.97 -7.72 69.82
C TYR A 91 33.12 -7.58 68.29
N LYS A 92 33.01 -8.68 67.54
CA LYS A 92 33.03 -8.62 66.07
C LYS A 92 31.82 -7.83 65.52
N GLU A 93 30.61 -8.11 66.03
CA GLU A 93 29.40 -7.35 65.67
C GLU A 93 29.56 -5.85 65.96
N MET A 94 30.13 -5.48 67.10
CA MET A 94 30.39 -4.09 67.48
C MET A 94 31.39 -3.41 66.53
N GLU A 95 32.46 -4.11 66.15
CA GLU A 95 33.44 -3.59 65.21
C GLU A 95 32.85 -3.40 63.80
N ASP A 96 32.01 -4.33 63.34
CA ASP A 96 31.31 -4.21 62.07
C ASP A 96 30.33 -3.02 62.06
N LEU A 97 29.56 -2.83 63.15
CA LEU A 97 28.70 -1.67 63.32
C LEU A 97 29.50 -0.36 63.33
N ARG A 98 30.67 -0.35 63.97
CA ARG A 98 31.57 0.82 63.98
C ARG A 98 32.06 1.16 62.58
N ARG A 99 32.43 0.16 61.78
CA ARG A 99 32.83 0.36 60.37
C ARG A 99 31.68 0.87 59.52
N GLN A 100 30.47 0.35 59.73
CA GLN A 100 29.27 0.82 59.04
C GLN A 100 28.98 2.30 59.36
N GLU A 101 29.07 2.69 60.64
CA GLU A 101 28.89 4.08 61.05
C GLU A 101 29.95 5.00 60.46
N GLN A 102 31.22 4.59 60.43
CA GLN A 102 32.29 5.35 59.77
C GLN A 102 32.00 5.54 58.27
N SER A 103 31.56 4.49 57.56
CA SER A 103 31.16 4.61 56.15
C SER A 103 29.95 5.53 55.97
N ARG A 104 28.97 5.48 56.86
CA ARG A 104 27.80 6.38 56.84
C ARG A 104 28.23 7.84 57.03
N GLN A 105 29.12 8.11 57.98
CA GLN A 105 29.67 9.46 58.21
C GLN A 105 30.43 9.99 57.00
N GLN A 106 31.26 9.15 56.35
CA GLN A 106 31.94 9.53 55.10
C GLN A 106 30.95 9.87 53.97
N ARG A 107 29.87 9.10 53.81
CA ARG A 107 28.82 9.40 52.81
C ARG A 107 28.12 10.73 53.10
N ILE A 108 27.85 11.01 54.37
CA ILE A 108 27.23 12.28 54.79
C ILE A 108 28.16 13.45 54.50
N LEU A 109 29.46 13.31 54.81
CA LEU A 109 30.45 14.35 54.51
C LEU A 109 30.52 14.61 53.00
N LYS A 110 30.65 13.56 52.19
CA LYS A 110 30.66 13.69 50.73
C LYS A 110 29.37 14.33 50.20
N ALA A 111 28.21 13.90 50.67
CA ALA A 111 26.94 14.49 50.24
C ALA A 111 26.82 15.98 50.62
N ARG A 112 27.40 16.40 51.75
CA ARG A 112 27.47 17.82 52.13
C ARG A 112 28.43 18.60 51.23
N GLU A 113 29.57 18.02 50.86
CA GLU A 113 30.50 18.62 49.89
C GLU A 113 29.85 18.76 48.51
N ASP A 114 29.19 17.72 48.01
CA ASP A 114 28.47 17.72 46.73
C ASP A 114 27.33 18.76 46.73
N LEU A 115 26.60 18.88 47.85
CA LEU A 115 25.56 19.89 48.01
C LEU A 115 26.14 21.31 47.99
N ALA A 116 27.22 21.56 48.74
CA ALA A 116 27.88 22.85 48.74
C ALA A 116 28.44 23.22 47.36
N ALA A 117 28.97 22.23 46.62
CA ALA A 117 29.40 22.41 45.24
C ALA A 117 28.22 22.79 44.33
N ALA A 118 27.09 22.07 44.41
CA ALA A 118 25.90 22.37 43.63
C ALA A 118 25.28 23.74 43.97
N GLU A 119 25.28 24.15 45.25
CA GLU A 119 24.83 25.48 45.67
C GLU A 119 25.76 26.59 45.15
N SER A 120 27.07 26.35 45.15
CA SER A 120 28.06 27.25 44.55
C SER A 120 27.88 27.35 43.03
N ASP A 121 27.67 26.22 42.35
CA ASP A 121 27.38 26.19 40.91
C ASP A 121 26.09 26.97 40.60
N LEU A 122 25.06 26.81 41.44
CA LEU A 122 23.80 27.56 41.31
C LEU A 122 23.99 29.07 41.46
N LEU A 123 24.83 29.50 42.41
CA LEU A 123 25.18 30.91 42.62
C LEU A 123 26.03 31.48 41.47
N ASN A 124 26.92 30.66 40.91
CA ASN A 124 27.82 31.05 39.83
C ASN A 124 27.20 30.90 38.43
N LEU A 125 25.99 30.34 38.32
CA LEU A 125 25.27 30.29 37.06
C LEU A 125 24.97 31.73 36.60
N PRO A 126 25.43 32.12 35.40
CA PRO A 126 25.07 33.41 34.85
C PRO A 126 23.56 33.49 34.66
N ALA A 127 22.99 34.69 34.82
CA ALA A 127 21.58 34.93 34.53
C ALA A 127 21.27 34.49 33.10
N TYR A 128 20.46 33.44 32.96
CA TYR A 128 20.04 32.93 31.66
C TYR A 128 19.10 33.94 31.02
N GLU A 129 19.62 34.69 30.04
CA GLU A 129 18.78 35.48 29.14
C GLU A 129 18.33 34.58 27.98
N PRO A 130 17.03 34.27 27.87
CA PRO A 130 16.53 33.53 26.73
C PRO A 130 16.78 34.37 25.47
N PRO A 131 17.36 33.81 24.40
CA PRO A 131 17.59 34.53 23.14
C PRO A 131 16.27 34.71 22.38
N LYS A 132 15.37 35.53 22.95
CA LYS A 132 14.01 35.75 22.44
C LYS A 132 14.02 36.27 21.00
N SER A 133 14.96 37.15 20.68
CA SER A 133 15.13 37.73 19.34
C SER A 133 15.52 36.69 18.29
N GLU A 134 16.42 35.75 18.61
CA GLU A 134 16.78 34.67 17.69
C GLU A 134 15.63 33.68 17.51
N LEU A 135 14.91 33.39 18.59
CA LEU A 135 13.75 32.50 18.58
C LEU A 135 12.61 33.08 17.73
N GLU A 136 12.30 34.37 17.90
CA GLU A 136 11.32 35.10 17.09
C GLU A 136 11.73 35.13 15.61
N ARG A 137 13.01 35.38 15.31
CA ARG A 137 13.55 35.34 13.94
C ARG A 137 13.38 33.95 13.30
N LEU A 138 13.72 32.88 14.03
CA LEU A 138 13.59 31.50 13.55
C LEU A 138 12.12 31.12 13.34
N VAL A 139 11.23 31.54 14.23
CA VAL A 139 9.78 31.32 14.08
C VAL A 139 9.26 32.03 12.82
N ALA A 140 9.67 33.27 12.56
CA ALA A 140 9.30 33.99 11.35
C ALA A 140 9.79 33.28 10.07
N GLN A 141 11.05 32.82 10.06
CA GLN A 141 11.60 32.05 8.93
C GLN A 141 10.86 30.73 8.69
N ILE A 142 10.49 30.01 9.76
CA ILE A 142 9.72 28.77 9.66
C ILE A 142 8.35 29.03 9.02
N LEU A 143 7.69 30.13 9.39
CA LEU A 143 6.38 30.50 8.83
C LEU A 143 6.48 30.86 7.34
N GLU A 144 7.48 31.64 6.93
CA GLU A 144 7.72 31.97 5.52
C GLU A 144 8.02 30.71 4.68
N LEU A 145 8.90 29.84 5.17
CA LEU A 145 9.22 28.59 4.49
C LEU A 145 7.98 27.70 4.33
N ARG A 146 7.09 27.67 5.34
CA ARG A 146 5.82 26.94 5.27
C ARG A 146 4.88 27.52 4.22
N ALA A 147 4.77 28.85 4.16
CA ALA A 147 3.94 29.53 3.17
C ALA A 147 4.44 29.23 1.75
N HIS A 148 5.75 29.33 1.51
CA HIS A 148 6.36 28.99 0.23
C HIS A 148 6.16 27.52 -0.15
N ALA A 149 6.34 26.59 0.80
CA ALA A 149 6.13 25.17 0.56
C ALA A 149 4.67 24.88 0.17
N ASN A 150 3.71 25.48 0.86
CA ASN A 150 2.29 25.33 0.55
C ASN A 150 1.94 25.91 -0.82
N GLN A 151 2.47 27.08 -1.17
CA GLN A 151 2.25 27.69 -2.49
C GLN A 151 2.80 26.80 -3.61
N LYS A 152 4.02 26.26 -3.45
CA LYS A 152 4.61 25.31 -4.41
C LYS A 152 3.80 24.02 -4.52
N ARG A 153 3.26 23.51 -3.42
CA ARG A 153 2.40 22.32 -3.41
C ARG A 153 1.09 22.56 -4.16
N SER A 154 0.48 23.74 -3.98
CA SER A 154 -0.74 24.11 -4.70
C SER A 154 -0.48 24.25 -6.20
N GLN A 155 0.59 24.95 -6.60
CA GLN A 155 0.99 25.09 -8.01
C GLN A 155 1.25 23.73 -8.67
N LYS A 156 1.91 22.81 -7.95
CA LYS A 156 2.13 21.44 -8.42
C LYS A 156 0.80 20.71 -8.66
N SER A 157 -0.13 20.79 -7.70
CA SER A 157 -1.43 20.14 -7.83
C SER A 157 -2.25 20.67 -9.01
N GLU A 158 -2.21 21.99 -9.27
CA GLU A 158 -2.88 22.59 -10.43
C GLU A 158 -2.27 22.12 -11.75
N LYS A 159 -0.94 22.08 -11.85
CA LYS A 159 -0.24 21.57 -13.04
C LYS A 159 -0.52 20.08 -13.28
N GLU A 160 -0.56 19.26 -12.23
CA GLU A 160 -0.90 17.84 -12.33
C GLU A 160 -2.35 17.60 -12.79
N LYS A 161 -3.30 18.42 -12.31
CA LYS A 161 -4.69 18.40 -12.79
C LYS A 161 -4.77 18.77 -14.27
N LEU A 162 -4.09 19.85 -14.68
CA LEU A 162 -4.05 20.29 -16.08
C LEU A 162 -3.43 19.22 -16.98
N LEU A 163 -2.33 18.61 -16.55
CA LEU A 163 -1.66 17.52 -17.26
C LEU A 163 -2.59 16.31 -17.43
N THR A 164 -3.32 15.94 -16.37
CA THR A 164 -4.25 14.82 -16.39
C THR A 164 -5.42 15.08 -17.35
N GLN A 165 -5.96 16.31 -17.36
CA GLN A 165 -7.00 16.73 -18.30
C GLN A 165 -6.49 16.70 -19.74
N ASN A 166 -5.31 17.25 -20.01
CA ASN A 166 -4.71 17.24 -21.35
C ASN A 166 -4.50 15.82 -21.87
N LYS A 167 -4.01 14.91 -21.03
CA LYS A 167 -3.84 13.48 -21.39
C LYS A 167 -5.16 12.80 -21.72
N LEU A 168 -6.22 13.09 -20.96
CA LEU A 168 -7.55 12.55 -21.25
C LEU A 168 -8.08 13.07 -22.58
N THR A 169 -7.97 14.38 -22.83
CA THR A 169 -8.39 15.00 -24.08
C THR A 169 -7.59 14.46 -25.27
N LEU A 170 -6.27 14.30 -25.13
CA LEU A 170 -5.42 13.72 -26.15
C LEU A 170 -5.87 12.30 -26.50
N ARG A 171 -6.13 11.47 -25.49
CA ARG A 171 -6.63 10.10 -25.69
C ARG A 171 -7.97 10.10 -26.43
N GLN A 172 -8.90 10.96 -26.03
CA GLN A 172 -10.20 11.10 -26.72
C GLN A 172 -10.04 11.55 -28.18
N CYS A 173 -9.14 12.48 -28.47
CA CYS A 173 -8.82 12.90 -29.83
C CYS A 173 -8.23 11.75 -30.65
N MET A 174 -7.32 10.96 -30.07
CA MET A 174 -6.72 9.79 -30.74
C MET A 174 -7.75 8.69 -31.03
N ASP A 175 -8.62 8.37 -30.07
CA ASP A 175 -9.67 7.37 -30.25
C ASP A 175 -10.65 7.81 -31.35
N ARG A 176 -11.06 9.09 -31.36
CA ARG A 176 -11.88 9.65 -32.44
C ARG A 176 -11.19 9.61 -33.80
N LEU A 177 -9.90 9.97 -33.88
CA LEU A 177 -9.14 9.91 -35.12
C LEU A 177 -9.11 8.48 -35.69
N LYS A 178 -8.88 7.48 -34.82
CA LYS A 178 -8.88 6.08 -35.22
C LYS A 178 -10.24 5.61 -35.72
N ASP A 179 -11.32 6.04 -35.06
CA ASP A 179 -12.68 5.75 -35.52
C ASP A 179 -12.98 6.40 -36.88
N MET A 180 -12.49 7.61 -37.13
CA MET A 180 -12.62 8.28 -38.42
C MET A 180 -11.78 7.61 -39.52
N GLU A 181 -10.55 7.19 -39.23
CA GLU A 181 -9.73 6.41 -40.18
C GLU A 181 -10.43 5.12 -40.58
N ASN A 182 -11.06 4.44 -39.62
CA ASN A 182 -11.89 3.27 -39.90
C ASN A 182 -13.10 3.61 -40.80
N LYS A 183 -13.71 4.79 -40.67
CA LYS A 183 -14.81 5.24 -41.54
C LYS A 183 -14.32 5.60 -42.95
N ASN A 184 -13.21 6.33 -43.09
CA ASN A 184 -12.62 6.63 -44.39
C ASN A 184 -12.26 5.34 -45.14
N ASN A 185 -11.74 4.34 -44.43
CA ASN A 185 -11.50 3.02 -44.99
C ASN A 185 -12.79 2.34 -45.46
N LYS A 186 -13.91 2.46 -44.72
CA LYS A 186 -15.23 1.95 -45.16
C LYS A 186 -15.71 2.62 -46.45
N LEU A 187 -15.56 3.95 -46.57
CA LEU A 187 -15.93 4.70 -47.78
C LEU A 187 -15.06 4.31 -48.98
N LEU A 188 -13.76 4.16 -48.78
CA LEU A 188 -12.84 3.66 -49.82
C LEU A 188 -13.19 2.23 -50.23
N HIS A 189 -13.56 1.36 -49.29
CA HIS A 189 -14.07 0.02 -49.59
C HIS A 189 -15.39 0.06 -50.37
N ALA A 190 -16.29 1.00 -50.08
CA ALA A 190 -17.53 1.17 -50.83
C ALA A 190 -17.26 1.58 -52.29
N LEU A 191 -16.31 2.49 -52.54
CA LEU A 191 -15.86 2.86 -53.89
C LEU A 191 -15.23 1.68 -54.62
N LYS A 192 -14.35 0.92 -53.93
CA LYS A 192 -13.71 -0.26 -54.50
C LYS A 192 -14.75 -1.30 -54.94
N ASN A 193 -15.71 -1.61 -54.06
CA ASN A 193 -16.78 -2.58 -54.34
C ASN A 193 -17.75 -2.10 -55.43
N SER A 194 -17.81 -0.80 -55.68
CA SER A 194 -18.65 -0.18 -56.72
C SER A 194 -17.92 -0.07 -58.08
N GLY A 195 -16.70 -0.61 -58.20
CA GLY A 195 -15.96 -0.72 -59.46
C GLY A 195 -14.73 0.18 -59.60
N ALA A 196 -14.29 0.86 -58.53
CA ALA A 196 -13.06 1.66 -58.53
C ALA A 196 -11.88 0.88 -57.91
N GLU A 197 -11.36 -0.13 -58.61
CA GLU A 197 -10.35 -1.07 -58.06
C GLU A 197 -9.05 -0.39 -57.59
N GLY A 198 -8.60 0.65 -58.30
CA GLY A 198 -7.38 1.41 -58.03
C GLY A 198 -7.51 2.54 -57.00
N ILE A 199 -8.69 2.75 -56.40
CA ILE A 199 -8.98 3.93 -55.58
C ILE A 199 -8.13 4.02 -54.31
N PHE A 200 -7.83 2.87 -53.70
CA PHE A 200 -6.99 2.81 -52.49
C PHE A 200 -5.55 3.23 -52.81
N GLN A 201 -5.00 2.70 -53.91
CA GLN A 201 -3.65 2.99 -54.35
C GLN A 201 -3.54 4.46 -54.81
N ALA A 202 -4.55 4.98 -55.52
CA ALA A 202 -4.61 6.39 -55.91
C ALA A 202 -4.64 7.32 -54.70
N TYR A 203 -5.50 7.02 -53.70
CA TYR A 203 -5.58 7.82 -52.48
C TYR A 203 -4.28 7.76 -51.67
N GLN A 204 -3.69 6.57 -51.49
CA GLN A 204 -2.42 6.42 -50.79
C GLN A 204 -1.27 7.15 -51.50
N TRP A 205 -1.23 7.09 -52.84
CA TRP A 205 -0.26 7.81 -53.64
C TRP A 205 -0.39 9.32 -53.44
N LEU A 206 -1.62 9.85 -53.48
CA LEU A 206 -1.87 11.27 -53.22
C LEU A 206 -1.37 11.70 -51.83
N GLN A 207 -1.66 10.89 -50.79
CA GLN A 207 -1.21 11.20 -49.42
C GLN A 207 0.32 11.25 -49.30
N GLN A 208 1.05 10.38 -50.02
CA GLN A 208 2.51 10.36 -50.01
C GLN A 208 3.13 11.57 -50.73
N HIS A 209 2.51 12.02 -51.82
CA HIS A 209 3.06 13.07 -52.69
C HIS A 209 2.40 14.44 -52.43
N ARG A 210 1.66 14.61 -51.32
CA ARG A 210 1.02 15.91 -50.98
C ARG A 210 2.02 17.06 -50.86
N HIS A 211 3.25 16.77 -50.46
CA HIS A 211 4.31 17.76 -50.30
C HIS A 211 4.88 18.27 -51.64
N GLU A 212 4.57 17.61 -52.75
CA GLU A 212 5.02 17.98 -54.10
C GLU A 212 4.00 18.86 -54.84
N LEU A 213 2.80 19.03 -54.27
CA LEU A 213 1.69 19.78 -54.87
C LEU A 213 1.76 21.26 -54.48
N ASN A 214 1.38 22.13 -55.41
CA ASN A 214 1.40 23.58 -55.21
C ASN A 214 0.23 24.05 -54.35
N LYS A 215 -0.93 23.40 -54.50
CA LYS A 215 -2.15 23.67 -53.73
C LYS A 215 -2.75 22.39 -53.18
N GLU A 216 -3.70 22.57 -52.28
CA GLU A 216 -4.45 21.45 -51.71
C GLU A 216 -5.34 20.79 -52.77
N VAL A 217 -5.16 19.47 -52.91
CA VAL A 217 -5.97 18.61 -53.77
C VAL A 217 -6.97 17.83 -52.92
N TYR A 218 -8.25 17.87 -53.29
CA TYR A 218 -9.31 17.20 -52.55
C TYR A 218 -9.64 15.85 -53.19
N GLY A 219 -9.83 14.81 -52.39
CA GLY A 219 -10.48 13.58 -52.86
C GLY A 219 -9.92 12.24 -52.37
N PRO A 220 -10.59 11.12 -52.73
CA PRO A 220 -11.76 11.03 -53.61
C PRO A 220 -12.96 11.87 -53.14
N VAL A 221 -13.73 12.49 -54.04
CA VAL A 221 -14.83 13.41 -53.68
C VAL A 221 -15.78 12.81 -52.64
N LEU A 222 -16.02 11.49 -52.68
CA LEU A 222 -16.84 10.82 -51.67
C LEU A 222 -16.36 11.03 -50.23
N LEU A 223 -15.03 11.10 -50.02
CA LEU A 223 -14.47 11.35 -48.69
C LEU A 223 -14.68 12.78 -48.24
N GLU A 224 -14.84 13.74 -49.16
CA GLU A 224 -14.87 15.18 -48.88
C GLU A 224 -16.30 15.73 -48.71
N VAL A 225 -17.31 14.92 -49.07
CA VAL A 225 -18.72 15.30 -49.04
C VAL A 225 -19.42 14.69 -47.83
N ASN A 226 -20.07 15.54 -47.03
CA ASN A 226 -20.82 15.15 -45.84
C ASN A 226 -22.30 15.53 -45.98
N VAL A 227 -23.20 14.58 -45.70
CA VAL A 227 -24.65 14.80 -45.80
C VAL A 227 -25.34 14.41 -44.50
N SER A 228 -26.01 15.37 -43.84
CA SER A 228 -26.62 15.13 -42.52
C SER A 228 -27.90 14.29 -42.58
N ASN A 229 -28.68 14.38 -43.67
CA ASN A 229 -29.96 13.69 -43.81
C ASN A 229 -29.86 12.55 -44.83
N ARG A 230 -30.31 11.36 -44.44
CA ARG A 230 -30.35 10.16 -45.28
C ARG A 230 -31.17 10.35 -46.57
N ALA A 231 -32.28 11.09 -46.52
CA ALA A 231 -33.07 11.36 -47.72
C ALA A 231 -32.30 12.24 -48.71
N HIS A 232 -31.59 13.25 -48.21
CA HIS A 232 -30.77 14.13 -49.04
C HIS A 232 -29.57 13.39 -49.65
N ALA A 233 -29.02 12.40 -48.95
CA ALA A 233 -27.96 11.54 -49.47
C ALA A 233 -28.42 10.73 -50.69
N ASN A 234 -29.67 10.22 -50.66
CA ASN A 234 -30.26 9.54 -51.82
C ASN A 234 -30.38 10.48 -53.03
N TYR A 235 -30.84 11.71 -52.80
CA TYR A 235 -30.99 12.71 -53.88
C TYR A 235 -29.65 13.10 -54.47
N LEU A 236 -28.65 13.35 -53.63
CA LEU A 236 -27.33 13.76 -54.07
C LEU A 236 -26.61 12.64 -54.84
N GLU A 237 -26.69 11.39 -54.37
CA GLU A 237 -26.10 10.24 -55.07
C GLU A 237 -26.83 9.92 -56.39
N GLY A 238 -28.14 10.15 -56.46
CA GLY A 238 -28.92 9.99 -57.68
C GLY A 238 -28.67 11.10 -58.71
N HIS A 239 -28.44 12.34 -58.25
CA HIS A 239 -28.20 13.49 -59.12
C HIS A 239 -26.79 13.51 -59.71
N VAL A 240 -25.80 13.14 -58.91
CA VAL A 240 -24.38 13.24 -59.29
C VAL A 240 -23.89 11.93 -59.92
N PRO A 241 -23.33 11.96 -61.14
CA PRO A 241 -22.83 10.75 -61.80
C PRO A 241 -21.73 10.03 -61.01
N TYR A 242 -21.73 8.70 -61.09
CA TYR A 242 -20.84 7.83 -60.30
C TYR A 242 -19.35 8.20 -60.37
N TYR A 243 -18.85 8.59 -61.54
CA TYR A 243 -17.42 8.88 -61.74
C TYR A 243 -16.91 10.02 -60.84
N ILE A 244 -17.78 10.93 -60.43
CA ILE A 244 -17.44 12.06 -59.56
C ILE A 244 -17.03 11.60 -58.18
N TRP A 245 -17.74 10.61 -57.62
CA TRP A 245 -17.44 10.08 -56.28
C TRP A 245 -16.03 9.49 -56.17
N LYS A 246 -15.50 8.95 -57.28
CA LYS A 246 -14.11 8.45 -57.38
C LYS A 246 -13.09 9.48 -57.89
N SER A 247 -13.52 10.72 -58.19
CA SER A 247 -12.66 11.75 -58.78
C SER A 247 -11.83 12.48 -57.73
N PHE A 248 -10.74 13.11 -58.17
CA PHE A 248 -9.93 14.03 -57.37
C PHE A 248 -10.07 15.45 -57.93
N ILE A 249 -10.14 16.45 -57.07
CA ILE A 249 -10.33 17.86 -57.43
C ILE A 249 -9.06 18.65 -57.10
N THR A 250 -8.48 19.25 -58.13
CA THR A 250 -7.27 20.08 -58.05
C THR A 250 -7.63 21.56 -58.12
N GLN A 251 -6.87 22.42 -57.46
CA GLN A 251 -7.07 23.88 -57.47
C GLN A 251 -6.11 24.62 -58.40
N ASP A 252 -5.15 23.90 -58.98
CA ASP A 252 -4.11 24.43 -59.84
C ASP A 252 -3.96 23.53 -61.08
N ALA A 253 -3.77 24.15 -62.24
CA ALA A 253 -3.66 23.43 -63.51
C ALA A 253 -2.36 22.60 -63.61
N GLY A 254 -1.28 23.03 -62.95
CA GLY A 254 -0.03 22.27 -62.86
C GLY A 254 -0.21 21.01 -62.01
N ASP A 255 -0.87 21.13 -60.86
CA ASP A 255 -1.20 19.99 -60.00
C ASP A 255 -2.14 19.00 -60.72
N ARG A 256 -3.08 19.52 -61.54
CA ARG A 256 -3.94 18.69 -62.41
C ARG A 256 -3.10 17.82 -63.35
N ASP A 257 -2.19 18.43 -64.11
CA ASP A 257 -1.40 17.71 -65.11
C ASP A 257 -0.47 16.70 -64.44
N PHE A 258 0.07 17.05 -63.27
CA PHE A 258 0.85 16.15 -62.43
C PHE A 258 0.03 14.94 -61.96
N LEU A 259 -1.20 15.16 -61.45
CA LEU A 259 -2.08 14.08 -61.03
C LEU A 259 -2.53 13.21 -62.20
N VAL A 260 -2.94 13.79 -63.33
CA VAL A 260 -3.38 13.05 -64.52
C VAL A 260 -2.27 12.13 -65.03
N LYS A 261 -1.01 12.58 -65.03
CA LYS A 261 0.13 11.77 -65.46
C LYS A 261 0.37 10.58 -64.54
N ASN A 262 0.34 10.79 -63.22
CA ASN A 262 0.72 9.78 -62.24
C ASN A 262 -0.43 8.86 -61.82
N LEU A 263 -1.68 9.33 -61.88
CA LEU A 263 -2.86 8.56 -61.47
C LEU A 263 -3.52 7.79 -62.63
N LYS A 264 -3.02 7.93 -63.85
CA LYS A 264 -3.56 7.26 -65.06
C LYS A 264 -3.68 5.74 -64.91
N SER A 265 -2.72 5.11 -64.23
CA SER A 265 -2.72 3.65 -64.00
C SER A 265 -3.80 3.17 -63.05
N PHE A 266 -4.42 4.07 -62.26
CA PHE A 266 -5.43 3.72 -61.26
C PHE A 266 -6.87 3.95 -61.74
N ASP A 267 -7.06 4.43 -62.98
CA ASP A 267 -8.37 4.75 -63.57
C ASP A 267 -9.25 5.67 -62.70
N VAL A 268 -8.64 6.74 -62.17
CA VAL A 268 -9.35 7.76 -61.38
C VAL A 268 -9.43 9.08 -62.16
N PRO A 269 -10.62 9.71 -62.29
CA PRO A 269 -10.74 10.99 -62.95
C PRO A 269 -10.15 12.11 -62.10
N VAL A 270 -9.57 13.11 -62.75
CA VAL A 270 -9.02 14.31 -62.10
C VAL A 270 -9.73 15.52 -62.69
N LEU A 271 -10.38 16.29 -61.83
CA LEU A 271 -11.10 17.50 -62.16
C LEU A 271 -10.29 18.71 -61.69
N ASN A 272 -10.45 19.84 -62.38
CA ASN A 272 -9.84 21.09 -62.00
C ASN A 272 -10.93 22.06 -61.55
N PHE A 273 -10.73 22.65 -60.37
CA PHE A 273 -11.51 23.77 -59.90
C PHE A 273 -11.12 25.00 -60.72
N VAL A 274 -12.10 25.58 -61.40
CA VAL A 274 -11.95 26.84 -62.13
C VAL A 274 -12.75 27.86 -61.35
N SER A 275 -12.05 28.77 -60.65
CA SER A 275 -12.69 29.85 -59.92
C SER A 275 -13.42 30.74 -60.92
N ASN A 276 -14.75 30.78 -60.80
CA ASN A 276 -15.58 31.54 -61.71
C ASN A 276 -15.92 32.88 -61.07
N ASP A 277 -14.94 33.79 -61.01
CA ASP A 277 -15.07 35.14 -60.43
C ASP A 277 -16.18 36.00 -61.08
N SER A 278 -16.75 35.57 -62.21
CA SER A 278 -17.79 36.29 -62.94
C SER A 278 -19.23 35.87 -62.58
N ARG A 279 -19.44 34.83 -61.76
CA ARG A 279 -20.78 34.45 -61.29
C ARG A 279 -21.10 35.17 -59.99
N GLN A 280 -21.83 36.28 -60.06
CA GLN A 280 -22.56 36.76 -58.87
C GLN A 280 -23.55 35.67 -58.46
N LYS A 281 -23.20 34.86 -57.46
CA LYS A 281 -24.10 33.86 -56.88
C LYS A 281 -25.19 34.62 -56.14
N GLU A 282 -26.36 34.76 -56.76
CA GLU A 282 -27.52 35.29 -56.06
C GLU A 282 -27.80 34.40 -54.83
N PRO A 283 -27.97 35.00 -53.64
CA PRO A 283 -28.30 34.23 -52.45
C PRO A 283 -29.66 33.57 -52.66
N PHE A 284 -29.70 32.23 -52.65
CA PHE A 284 -30.93 31.49 -52.80
C PHE A 284 -31.85 31.78 -51.61
N GLN A 285 -33.04 32.33 -51.89
CA GLN A 285 -34.12 32.51 -50.94
C GLN A 285 -35.36 31.76 -51.43
N ILE A 286 -35.93 30.93 -50.57
CA ILE A 286 -37.17 30.22 -50.85
C ILE A 286 -38.31 31.24 -50.81
N SER A 287 -38.99 31.43 -51.95
CA SER A 287 -40.18 32.28 -52.02
C SER A 287 -41.36 31.66 -51.26
N GLU A 288 -42.33 32.49 -50.89
CA GLU A 288 -43.54 32.01 -50.21
C GLU A 288 -44.34 31.03 -51.08
N GLU A 289 -44.34 31.24 -52.41
CA GLU A 289 -44.95 30.34 -53.39
C GLU A 289 -44.25 28.98 -53.46
N MET A 290 -42.91 28.95 -53.43
CA MET A 290 -42.14 27.71 -53.37
C MET A 290 -42.46 26.93 -52.09
N ARG A 291 -42.56 27.62 -50.96
CA ARG A 291 -42.92 27.00 -49.68
C ARG A 291 -44.35 26.46 -49.68
N ALA A 292 -45.31 27.17 -50.30
CA ALA A 292 -46.70 26.73 -50.42
C ALA A 292 -46.87 25.47 -51.30
N LEU A 293 -45.94 25.22 -52.22
CA LEU A 293 -45.85 23.99 -53.00
C LEU A 293 -44.99 22.90 -52.33
N GLY A 294 -44.50 23.14 -51.11
CA GLY A 294 -43.76 22.17 -50.31
C GLY A 294 -42.26 22.07 -50.61
N ILE A 295 -41.67 23.04 -51.34
CA ILE A 295 -40.23 23.12 -51.55
C ILE A 295 -39.55 23.57 -50.26
N THR A 296 -38.55 22.80 -49.82
CA THR A 296 -37.89 22.96 -48.52
C THR A 296 -36.45 23.44 -48.61
N ALA A 297 -35.72 23.05 -49.66
CA ALA A 297 -34.31 23.39 -49.83
C ALA A 297 -33.87 23.22 -51.29
N ARG A 298 -32.63 23.61 -51.57
CA ARG A 298 -31.95 23.35 -52.84
C ARG A 298 -30.79 22.38 -52.65
N LEU A 299 -30.48 21.57 -53.66
CA LEU A 299 -29.55 20.44 -53.53
C LEU A 299 -28.10 20.88 -53.19
N ASP A 300 -27.70 22.08 -53.59
CA ASP A 300 -26.40 22.67 -53.21
C ASP A 300 -26.31 23.09 -51.73
N GLN A 301 -27.43 23.22 -51.02
CA GLN A 301 -27.47 23.65 -49.61
C GLN A 301 -27.49 22.50 -48.60
N VAL A 302 -27.74 21.27 -49.04
CA VAL A 302 -27.98 20.13 -48.13
C VAL A 302 -26.76 19.27 -47.80
N PHE A 303 -25.60 19.63 -48.33
CA PHE A 303 -24.33 18.95 -48.04
C PHE A 303 -23.22 19.94 -47.72
N ASP A 304 -22.28 19.46 -46.91
CA ASP A 304 -21.07 20.17 -46.52
C ASP A 304 -19.87 19.57 -47.25
N ALA A 305 -19.04 20.42 -47.84
CA ALA A 305 -17.82 20.07 -48.53
C ALA A 305 -16.91 21.30 -48.63
N PRO A 306 -15.59 21.14 -48.87
CA PRO A 306 -14.69 22.24 -49.18
C PRO A 306 -15.22 23.10 -50.33
N SER A 307 -14.96 24.42 -50.29
CA SER A 307 -15.50 25.38 -51.27
C SER A 307 -15.20 25.00 -52.72
N ALA A 308 -13.98 24.53 -53.00
CA ALA A 308 -13.58 24.04 -54.30
C ALA A 308 -14.41 22.82 -54.76
N VAL A 309 -14.65 21.86 -53.86
CA VAL A 309 -15.46 20.66 -54.14
C VAL A 309 -16.92 21.05 -54.40
N LYS A 310 -17.48 21.89 -53.52
CA LYS A 310 -18.88 22.34 -53.59
C LYS A 310 -19.15 23.11 -54.88
N GLU A 311 -18.22 23.96 -55.31
CA GLU A 311 -18.36 24.73 -56.55
C GLU A 311 -18.19 23.88 -57.81
N VAL A 312 -17.25 22.92 -57.84
CA VAL A 312 -17.15 21.97 -58.96
C VAL A 312 -18.44 21.16 -59.07
N MET A 313 -18.95 20.63 -57.95
CA MET A 313 -20.17 19.83 -57.95
C MET A 313 -21.40 20.64 -58.36
N ALA A 314 -21.55 21.87 -57.83
CA ALA A 314 -22.64 22.75 -58.23
C ALA A 314 -22.55 23.10 -59.72
N SER A 315 -21.42 23.65 -60.17
CA SER A 315 -21.26 24.15 -61.54
C SER A 315 -21.31 23.08 -62.63
N GLN A 316 -20.83 21.86 -62.38
CA GLN A 316 -20.83 20.78 -63.37
C GLN A 316 -22.14 19.98 -63.42
N PHE A 317 -22.84 19.84 -62.29
CA PHE A 317 -24.07 19.03 -62.21
C PHE A 317 -25.34 19.85 -62.01
N GLY A 318 -25.24 21.18 -62.00
CA GLY A 318 -26.38 22.09 -61.86
C GLY A 318 -27.12 21.90 -60.55
N LEU A 319 -26.41 21.66 -59.44
CA LEU A 319 -27.03 21.48 -58.12
C LEU A 319 -27.78 22.75 -57.69
N GLU A 320 -27.37 23.92 -58.19
CA GLU A 320 -28.05 25.20 -57.99
C GLU A 320 -29.38 25.35 -58.74
N HIS A 321 -29.76 24.38 -59.58
CA HIS A 321 -31.03 24.35 -60.30
C HIS A 321 -31.92 23.17 -59.90
N SER A 322 -31.48 22.34 -58.94
CA SER A 322 -32.24 21.17 -58.46
C SER A 322 -32.76 21.40 -57.05
N TYR A 323 -34.07 21.25 -56.87
CA TYR A 323 -34.78 21.59 -55.63
C TYR A 323 -35.21 20.35 -54.85
N ILE A 324 -35.51 20.52 -53.57
CA ILE A 324 -35.97 19.45 -52.68
C ILE A 324 -37.38 19.80 -52.20
N GLY A 325 -38.32 18.94 -52.53
CA GLY A 325 -39.73 19.03 -52.19
C GLY A 325 -40.16 17.99 -51.17
N SER A 326 -41.34 18.22 -50.60
CA SER A 326 -42.00 17.30 -49.67
C SER A 326 -42.93 16.34 -50.42
N LYS A 327 -43.67 15.49 -49.68
CA LYS A 327 -44.74 14.67 -50.26
C LYS A 327 -45.87 15.51 -50.88
N GLU A 328 -46.06 16.74 -50.42
CA GLU A 328 -47.05 17.66 -50.99
C GLU A 328 -46.62 18.17 -52.37
N THR A 329 -45.30 18.32 -52.57
CA THR A 329 -44.72 18.69 -53.86
C THR A 329 -44.95 17.61 -54.91
N ASP A 330 -44.89 16.34 -54.52
CA ASP A 330 -45.17 15.18 -55.37
C ASP A 330 -46.59 15.23 -55.96
N GLN A 331 -47.57 15.57 -55.13
CA GLN A 331 -48.98 15.71 -55.53
C GLN A 331 -49.24 16.96 -56.39
N LYS A 332 -48.39 17.99 -56.29
CA LYS A 332 -48.53 19.28 -56.98
C LYS A 332 -47.43 19.51 -58.03
N ALA A 333 -46.81 18.44 -58.52
CA ALA A 333 -45.65 18.50 -59.42
C ALA A 333 -45.86 19.41 -60.65
N ASP A 334 -47.04 19.37 -61.26
CA ASP A 334 -47.40 20.21 -62.41
C ASP A 334 -47.40 21.72 -62.07
N GLN A 335 -47.71 22.09 -60.84
CA GLN A 335 -47.71 23.49 -60.39
C GLN A 335 -46.29 24.00 -60.15
N VAL A 336 -45.38 23.12 -59.73
CA VAL A 336 -43.96 23.44 -59.49
C VAL A 336 -43.28 23.83 -60.81
N SER A 337 -43.58 23.13 -61.90
CA SER A 337 -43.05 23.47 -63.23
C SER A 337 -43.46 24.88 -63.71
N LYS A 338 -44.65 25.36 -63.30
CA LYS A 338 -45.15 26.71 -63.64
C LYS A 338 -44.38 27.83 -62.93
N LEU A 339 -43.68 27.53 -61.82
CA LEU A 339 -42.79 28.44 -61.13
C LEU A 339 -41.39 28.53 -61.79
N GLY A 340 -41.18 27.84 -62.92
CA GLY A 340 -39.87 27.79 -63.59
C GLY A 340 -38.88 26.81 -62.95
N ILE A 341 -39.33 25.97 -62.01
CA ILE A 341 -38.53 24.89 -61.43
C ILE A 341 -38.65 23.65 -62.32
N LEU A 342 -37.57 23.31 -63.00
CA LEU A 342 -37.55 22.21 -63.97
C LEU A 342 -36.94 20.91 -63.43
N ASP A 343 -36.24 20.94 -62.29
CA ASP A 343 -35.62 19.76 -61.68
C ASP A 343 -35.85 19.80 -60.16
N PHE A 344 -36.52 18.78 -59.61
CA PHE A 344 -36.70 18.66 -58.16
C PHE A 344 -36.89 17.21 -57.69
N TRP A 345 -36.49 16.98 -56.43
CA TRP A 345 -36.52 15.71 -55.73
C TRP A 345 -37.63 15.68 -54.70
N THR A 346 -38.40 14.61 -54.64
CA THR A 346 -39.36 14.29 -53.57
C THR A 346 -38.89 13.04 -52.83
N PRO A 347 -39.51 12.65 -51.69
CA PRO A 347 -39.16 11.42 -50.98
C PRO A 347 -39.13 10.14 -51.82
N GLU A 348 -39.94 10.08 -52.88
CA GLU A 348 -40.16 8.86 -53.67
C GLU A 348 -39.74 9.04 -55.14
N ASN A 349 -39.81 10.26 -55.69
CA ASN A 349 -39.58 10.51 -57.12
C ASN A 349 -38.61 11.66 -57.37
N HIS A 350 -37.89 11.58 -58.47
CA HIS A 350 -37.13 12.66 -59.08
C HIS A 350 -37.85 13.10 -60.33
N TYR A 351 -38.15 14.39 -60.42
CA TYR A 351 -38.84 14.94 -61.56
C TYR A 351 -37.93 15.88 -62.36
N ARG A 352 -37.94 15.70 -63.69
CA ARG A 352 -37.22 16.55 -64.63
C ARG A 352 -38.11 16.95 -65.81
N TRP A 353 -38.34 18.24 -65.97
CA TRP A 353 -38.99 18.81 -67.14
C TRP A 353 -37.95 19.30 -68.13
N SER A 354 -38.16 18.97 -69.39
CA SER A 354 -37.33 19.47 -70.48
C SER A 354 -38.21 20.21 -71.49
N VAL A 355 -37.76 21.39 -71.90
CA VAL A 355 -38.42 22.19 -72.93
C VAL A 355 -37.67 21.95 -74.24
N SER A 356 -38.38 21.45 -75.25
CA SER A 356 -37.80 21.19 -76.57
C SER A 356 -37.31 22.48 -77.20
N ARG A 357 -36.01 22.52 -77.56
CA ARG A 357 -35.39 23.66 -78.25
C ARG A 357 -36.00 23.94 -79.62
N TYR A 358 -36.57 22.93 -80.27
CA TYR A 358 -37.05 23.02 -81.64
C TYR A 358 -38.53 23.37 -81.77
N GLY A 359 -39.32 23.16 -80.71
CA GLY A 359 -40.78 23.35 -80.79
C GLY A 359 -41.47 23.77 -79.50
N GLY A 360 -40.74 24.12 -78.43
CA GLY A 360 -41.33 24.62 -77.18
C GLY A 360 -42.17 23.61 -76.38
N HIS A 361 -42.34 22.38 -76.87
CA HIS A 361 -43.06 21.32 -76.17
C HIS A 361 -42.33 20.95 -74.88
N VAL A 362 -43.07 20.86 -73.78
CA VAL A 362 -42.54 20.47 -72.47
C VAL A 362 -42.81 18.98 -72.26
N SER A 363 -41.77 18.20 -71.99
CA SER A 363 -41.88 16.80 -71.58
C SER A 363 -41.41 16.64 -70.14
N ALA A 364 -42.07 15.76 -69.39
CA ALA A 364 -41.70 15.42 -68.02
C ALA A 364 -41.15 13.99 -67.98
N SER A 365 -40.06 13.80 -67.25
CA SER A 365 -39.49 12.51 -66.90
C SER A 365 -39.57 12.35 -65.38
N VAL A 366 -40.00 11.17 -64.94
CA VAL A 366 -40.12 10.82 -63.52
C VAL A 366 -39.35 9.54 -63.29
N GLU A 367 -38.39 9.61 -62.36
CA GLU A 367 -37.58 8.47 -61.95
C GLU A 367 -37.78 8.20 -60.46
N SER A 368 -37.82 6.94 -60.05
CA SER A 368 -37.92 6.60 -58.62
C SER A 368 -36.59 6.89 -57.90
N VAL A 369 -36.65 7.46 -56.69
CA VAL A 369 -35.45 7.73 -55.89
C VAL A 369 -34.85 6.42 -55.40
N ASN A 370 -33.60 6.17 -55.81
CA ASN A 370 -32.84 5.03 -55.35
C ASN A 370 -32.21 5.27 -53.98
N GLN A 371 -32.03 4.19 -53.21
CA GLN A 371 -31.29 4.27 -51.95
C GLN A 371 -29.80 4.48 -52.22
N SER A 372 -29.22 5.48 -51.55
CA SER A 372 -27.79 5.76 -51.54
C SER A 372 -27.00 4.52 -51.10
N ARG A 373 -25.92 4.20 -51.80
CA ARG A 373 -24.99 3.10 -51.48
C ARG A 373 -23.65 3.62 -50.99
N LEU A 374 -23.28 4.84 -51.36
CA LEU A 374 -21.96 5.44 -51.09
C LEU A 374 -22.00 6.45 -49.93
N LEU A 375 -22.99 7.35 -49.90
CA LEU A 375 -23.04 8.46 -48.95
C LEU A 375 -23.57 8.10 -47.54
N LEU A 376 -24.11 6.89 -47.35
CA LEU A 376 -24.63 6.39 -46.06
C LEU A 376 -23.58 6.28 -44.93
N CYS A 377 -22.29 6.50 -45.22
CA CYS A 377 -21.20 6.40 -44.24
C CYS A 377 -20.52 7.74 -43.89
N SER A 378 -20.99 8.87 -44.41
CA SER A 378 -20.30 10.16 -44.20
C SER A 378 -20.63 10.79 -42.82
N THR A 379 -19.61 11.13 -42.05
CA THR A 379 -19.70 12.17 -41.01
C THR A 379 -18.37 12.90 -40.89
N ASP A 380 -18.46 14.22 -41.13
CA ASP A 380 -17.62 15.37 -40.77
C ASP A 380 -16.08 15.29 -40.95
N VAL A 381 -15.62 15.53 -42.18
CA VAL A 381 -14.19 15.69 -42.55
C VAL A 381 -13.55 16.90 -41.88
N GLY A 382 -14.32 17.97 -41.69
CA GLY A 382 -13.85 19.18 -41.00
C GLY A 382 -13.52 18.92 -39.52
N GLU A 383 -14.10 17.88 -38.92
CA GLU A 383 -13.74 17.45 -37.57
C GLU A 383 -12.35 16.79 -37.52
N ILE A 384 -11.91 16.12 -38.60
CA ILE A 384 -10.62 15.42 -38.66
C ILE A 384 -9.45 16.41 -38.60
N ASP A 385 -9.46 17.45 -39.42
CA ASP A 385 -8.36 18.43 -39.43
C ASP A 385 -8.34 19.29 -38.17
N ARG A 386 -9.51 19.57 -37.58
CA ARG A 386 -9.63 20.19 -36.25
C ARG A 386 -9.05 19.28 -35.16
N LEU A 387 -9.33 17.98 -35.19
CA LEU A 387 -8.79 17.01 -34.23
C LEU A 387 -7.29 16.79 -34.39
N ARG A 388 -6.75 16.80 -35.63
CA ARG A 388 -5.30 16.74 -35.87
C ARG A 388 -4.58 17.99 -35.39
N SER A 389 -5.13 19.17 -35.68
CA SER A 389 -4.60 20.44 -35.19
C SER A 389 -4.62 20.47 -33.66
N ARG A 390 -5.73 20.02 -33.06
CA ARG A 390 -5.87 19.93 -31.60
C ARG A 390 -4.91 18.93 -30.97
N LYS A 391 -4.63 17.81 -31.63
CA LYS A 391 -3.62 16.83 -31.21
C LYS A 391 -2.23 17.48 -31.20
N GLN A 392 -1.84 18.16 -32.28
CA GLN A 392 -0.53 18.84 -32.37
C GLN A 392 -0.38 19.90 -31.29
N GLU A 393 -1.41 20.71 -31.03
CA GLU A 393 -1.41 21.70 -29.94
C GLU A 393 -1.18 21.04 -28.56
N LEU A 394 -1.82 19.90 -28.30
CA LEU A 394 -1.72 19.20 -27.01
C LEU A 394 -0.40 18.43 -26.86
N GLU A 395 0.20 17.93 -27.94
CA GLU A 395 1.50 17.27 -27.94
C GLU A 395 2.66 18.25 -27.71
N VAL A 396 2.54 19.49 -28.22
CA VAL A 396 3.52 20.57 -27.98
C VAL A 396 3.55 21.02 -26.52
N ILE A 397 2.48 20.79 -25.75
CA ILE A 397 2.41 21.14 -24.31
C ILE A 397 3.09 20.07 -23.43
N ASP A 398 3.31 18.85 -23.95
CA ASP A 398 3.95 17.73 -23.22
C ASP A 398 5.48 17.65 -23.44
N CYS A 399 6.05 18.48 -24.34
CA CYS A 399 7.50 18.72 -24.49
C CYS A 399 7.92 20.01 -23.77
#